data_AF-A0A3D3TJW7-F1
#
_entry.id   AF-A0A3D3TJW7-F1
#
_cell.length_a   1.000
_cell.length_b   1.000
_cell.length_c   1.000
_cell.angle_alpha   90.00
_cell.angle_beta   90.00
_cell.angle_gamma   90.00
#
_symmetry.space_group_name_H-M   'P 1'
#
loop_
_entity.id
_entity.type
_entity.pdbx_description
1 polymer ?
#
loop_
_entity_poly.entity_id
_entity_poly.type
_entity_poly.pdbx_seq_one_letter_code
_entity_poly.pdbx_strand_id
1 'polypeptide(L)'
;MLKYIVRRLILAIPVLIGVSILAFMIISAAPGDFLDAYRLNPSISRDQIKVLENQFGLDQNVFVQYFKWLGNVLTGNFGYSFSYRIPVFELVWRRLGATLLLSISTLIFTWGIGIPLGIYSALHQYSP
;
A
#
# COMPACT_ATOMS: atom_id res chain seq x y z
N MET A 1 20.35 10.10 18.66
CA MET A 1 18.98 9.98 18.11
C MET A 1 18.87 10.42 16.65
N LEU A 2 19.21 11.67 16.28
CA LEU A 2 19.08 12.16 14.89
C LEU A 2 19.84 11.30 13.85
N LYS A 3 21.11 10.98 14.11
CA LYS A 3 21.93 10.11 13.23
C LYS A 3 21.32 8.72 13.01
N TYR A 4 20.65 8.18 14.04
CA TYR A 4 19.97 6.89 13.96
C TYR A 4 18.68 7.00 13.11
N ILE A 5 17.88 8.05 13.31
CA ILE A 5 16.67 8.31 12.53
C ILE A 5 17.02 8.48 11.05
N VAL A 6 18.02 9.30 10.73
CA VAL A 6 18.48 9.53 9.35
C VAL A 6 18.97 8.23 8.72
N ARG A 7 19.81 7.44 9.43
CA ARG A 7 20.25 6.12 8.94
C ARG A 7 19.06 5.20 8.65
N ARG A 8 18.03 5.19 9.51
CA ARG A 8 16.83 4.37 9.33
C ARG A 8 15.98 4.82 8.15
N LEU A 9 15.85 6.12 7.92
CA LEU A 9 15.16 6.67 6.75
C LEU A 9 15.90 6.31 5.45
N ILE A 10 17.22 6.41 5.44
CA ILE A 10 18.02 6.00 4.28
C ILE A 10 17.86 4.52 3.99
N LEU A 11 17.86 3.66 5.02
CA LEU A 11 17.62 2.22 4.87
C LEU A 11 16.18 1.89 4.44
N ALA A 12 15.21 2.76 4.73
CA ALA A 12 13.83 2.55 4.30
C ALA A 12 13.67 2.70 2.78
N ILE A 13 14.47 3.56 2.13
CA ILE A 13 14.40 3.80 0.67
C ILE A 13 14.61 2.50 -0.14
N PRO A 14 15.73 1.75 0.00
CA PRO A 14 15.92 0.52 -0.76
C PRO A 14 14.90 -0.55 -0.42
N VAL A 15 14.40 -0.60 0.82
CA VAL A 15 13.33 -1.52 1.22
C VAL A 15 12.03 -1.18 0.49
N LEU A 16 11.65 0.11 0.46
CA LEU A 16 10.44 0.56 -0.24
C LEU A 16 10.53 0.27 -1.74
N ILE A 17 11.69 0.51 -2.35
CA ILE A 17 11.93 0.20 -3.77
C ILE A 17 11.84 -1.32 -4.00
N GLY A 18 12.46 -2.13 -3.15
CA GLY A 18 12.40 -3.59 -3.27
C GLY A 18 10.97 -4.12 -3.15
N VAL A 19 10.21 -3.63 -2.16
CA VAL A 19 8.80 -4.00 -1.97
C VAL A 19 7.93 -3.50 -3.13
N SER A 20 8.14 -2.29 -3.64
CA SER A 20 7.36 -1.78 -4.77
C SER A 20 7.61 -2.57 -6.05
N ILE A 21 8.86 -2.94 -6.34
CA ILE A 21 9.20 -3.79 -7.49
C ILE A 21 8.54 -5.17 -7.33
N LEU A 22 8.65 -5.80 -6.15
CA LEU A 22 8.01 -7.09 -5.90
C LEU A 22 6.50 -7.02 -6.04
N ALA A 23 5.85 -6.03 -5.45
CA ALA A 23 4.40 -5.83 -5.55
C ALA A 23 3.98 -5.60 -7.01
N PHE A 24 4.73 -4.79 -7.75
CA PHE A 24 4.47 -4.52 -9.17
C PHE A 24 4.60 -5.80 -10.00
N MET A 25 5.67 -6.58 -9.82
CA MET A 25 5.85 -7.86 -10.51
C MET A 25 4.74 -8.86 -10.20
N ILE A 26 4.30 -8.96 -8.95
CA ILE A 26 3.19 -9.85 -8.55
C ILE A 26 1.90 -9.44 -9.27
N ILE A 27 1.60 -8.14 -9.32
CA ILE A 27 0.41 -7.63 -10.00
C ILE A 27 0.52 -7.83 -11.51
N SER A 28 1.68 -7.53 -12.12
CA SER A 28 1.90 -7.70 -13.56
C SER A 28 1.94 -9.16 -14.01
N ALA A 29 2.30 -10.10 -13.12
CA ALA A 29 2.28 -11.53 -13.39
C ALA A 29 0.88 -12.16 -13.24
N ALA A 30 -0.05 -11.46 -12.57
CA ALA A 30 -1.42 -11.95 -12.46
C ALA A 30 -2.08 -11.97 -13.85
N PRO A 31 -2.82 -13.04 -14.20
CA PRO A 31 -3.53 -13.09 -15.47
C PRO A 31 -4.69 -12.09 -15.45
N GLY A 32 -4.62 -11.13 -16.38
CA GLY A 32 -5.64 -10.12 -16.63
C GLY A 32 -5.22 -8.71 -16.22
N ASP A 33 -5.86 -7.71 -16.81
CA ASP A 33 -5.67 -6.30 -16.51
C ASP A 33 -6.98 -5.63 -16.05
N PHE A 34 -6.92 -4.36 -15.64
CA PHE A 34 -8.12 -3.63 -15.23
C PHE A 34 -9.06 -3.30 -16.41
N LEU A 35 -8.58 -3.36 -17.66
CA LEU A 35 -9.37 -3.19 -18.86
C LEU A 35 -10.14 -4.45 -19.24
N ASP A 36 -9.82 -5.63 -18.72
CA ASP A 36 -10.58 -6.85 -19.02
C ASP A 36 -12.05 -6.74 -18.61
N ALA A 37 -12.33 -6.08 -17.48
CA ALA A 37 -13.68 -5.75 -17.07
C ALA A 37 -14.41 -4.84 -18.08
N TYR A 38 -13.67 -3.96 -18.76
CA TYR A 38 -14.18 -3.09 -19.83
C TYR A 38 -14.28 -3.84 -21.17
N ARG A 39 -13.37 -4.77 -21.48
CA ARG A 39 -13.39 -5.63 -22.69
C ARG A 39 -14.58 -6.57 -22.70
N LEU A 40 -15.04 -7.00 -21.53
CA LEU A 40 -16.23 -7.85 -21.39
C LEU A 40 -17.54 -7.06 -21.47
N ASN A 41 -17.50 -5.73 -21.48
CA ASN A 41 -18.69 -4.88 -21.56
C ASN A 41 -19.04 -4.53 -23.02
N PRO A 42 -20.16 -5.04 -23.58
CA PRO A 42 -20.53 -4.81 -24.99
C PRO A 42 -20.83 -3.35 -25.33
N SER A 43 -21.13 -2.53 -24.31
CA SER A 43 -21.48 -1.12 -24.46
C SER A 43 -20.28 -0.22 -24.71
N ILE A 44 -19.06 -0.75 -24.63
CA ILE A 44 -17.81 0.01 -24.75
C ILE A 44 -17.14 -0.32 -26.07
N SER A 45 -16.87 0.72 -26.86
CA SER A 45 -16.21 0.54 -28.16
C SER A 45 -14.79 0.01 -27.98
N ARG A 46 -14.41 -0.96 -28.82
CA ARG A 46 -13.04 -1.50 -28.84
C ARG A 46 -11.99 -0.42 -29.09
N ASP A 47 -12.33 0.65 -29.81
CA ASP A 47 -11.42 1.76 -30.05
C ASP A 47 -11.17 2.58 -28.78
N GLN A 48 -12.18 2.75 -27.92
CA GLN A 48 -12.01 3.40 -26.63
C GLN A 48 -11.10 2.59 -25.71
N ILE A 49 -11.20 1.27 -25.75
CA ILE A 49 -10.34 0.38 -24.96
C ILE A 49 -8.88 0.52 -25.39
N LYS A 50 -8.58 0.53 -26.70
CA LYS A 50 -7.22 0.74 -27.22
C LYS A 50 -6.64 2.10 -26.82
N VAL A 51 -7.46 3.14 -26.81
CA VAL A 51 -7.04 4.48 -26.36
C VAL A 51 -6.66 4.44 -24.88
N LEU A 52 -7.47 3.79 -24.03
CA LEU A 52 -7.15 3.62 -22.62
C LEU A 52 -5.89 2.76 -22.41
N GLU A 53 -5.74 1.68 -23.17
CA GLU A 53 -4.58 0.78 -23.12
C GLU A 53 -3.28 1.55 -23.34
N ASN A 54 -3.22 2.37 -24.40
CA ASN A 54 -2.10 3.26 -24.70
C ASN A 54 -1.92 4.36 -23.63
N GLN A 55 -3.01 4.93 -23.12
CA GLN A 55 -2.96 5.99 -22.11
C GLN A 55 -2.31 5.49 -20.81
N PHE A 56 -2.73 4.32 -20.35
CA PHE A 56 -2.18 3.67 -19.17
C PHE A 56 -0.84 2.96 -19.44
N GLY A 57 -0.45 2.81 -20.70
CA GLY A 57 0.80 2.17 -21.13
C GLY A 57 0.78 0.66 -20.93
N LEU A 58 -0.41 0.04 -20.91
CA LEU A 58 -0.58 -1.40 -20.75
C LEU A 58 0.01 -2.19 -21.93
N ASP A 59 0.16 -1.54 -23.08
CA ASP A 59 0.80 -2.03 -24.29
C ASP A 59 2.35 -2.05 -24.20
N GLN A 60 2.92 -1.38 -23.20
CA GLN A 60 4.37 -1.19 -23.07
C GLN A 60 5.03 -2.30 -22.25
N ASN A 61 6.35 -2.44 -22.40
CA ASN A 61 7.14 -3.36 -21.57
C ASN A 61 6.98 -3.04 -20.07
N VAL A 62 6.87 -4.07 -19.24
CA VAL A 62 6.68 -4.02 -17.77
C VAL A 62 7.65 -3.05 -17.08
N PHE A 63 8.90 -2.97 -17.55
CA PHE A 63 9.88 -2.02 -17.02
C PHE A 63 9.48 -0.56 -17.24
N VAL A 64 8.99 -0.23 -18.44
CA VAL A 64 8.54 1.13 -18.78
C VAL A 64 7.31 1.51 -17.97
N GLN A 65 6.38 0.56 -17.80
CA GLN A 65 5.19 0.75 -16.95
C GLN A 65 5.58 1.05 -15.50
N TYR A 66 6.54 0.31 -14.94
CA TYR A 66 7.02 0.52 -13.58
C TYR A 66 7.63 1.92 -13.41
N PHE A 67 8.52 2.35 -14.29
CA PHE A 67 9.15 3.68 -14.17
C PHE A 67 8.16 4.82 -14.38
N LYS A 68 7.20 4.68 -15.31
CA LYS A 68 6.12 5.66 -15.51
C LYS A 68 5.21 5.75 -14.28
N TRP A 69 4.83 4.61 -13.71
CA TRP A 69 4.07 4.55 -12.46
C TRP A 69 4.85 5.19 -11.30
N LEU A 70 6.12 4.82 -11.13
CA LEU A 70 6.97 5.34 -10.07
C LEU A 70 7.14 6.86 -10.17
N GLY A 71 7.34 7.40 -11.38
CA GLY A 71 7.39 8.85 -11.61
C GLY A 71 6.09 9.57 -11.21
N ASN A 72 4.94 8.99 -11.55
CA ASN A 72 3.64 9.53 -11.12
C ASN A 72 3.50 9.50 -9.59
N VAL A 73 3.88 8.39 -8.93
CA VAL A 73 3.84 8.28 -7.47
C VAL A 73 4.75 9.32 -6.80
N LEU A 74 5.97 9.50 -7.30
CA LEU A 74 6.93 10.48 -6.76
C LEU A 74 6.47 11.93 -6.93
N THR A 75 5.64 12.22 -7.92
CA THR A 75 5.00 13.54 -8.11
C THR A 75 3.71 13.71 -7.29
N GLY A 76 3.36 12.71 -6.47
CA GLY A 76 2.15 12.71 -5.64
C GLY A 76 0.89 12.22 -6.36
N ASN A 77 1.00 11.78 -7.61
CA ASN A 77 -0.11 11.21 -8.37
C ASN A 77 -0.13 9.69 -8.24
N PHE A 78 -0.91 9.21 -7.26
CA PHE A 78 -1.12 7.77 -7.03
C PHE A 78 -2.11 7.12 -8.01
N GLY A 79 -2.74 7.92 -8.88
CA GLY A 79 -3.75 7.48 -9.81
C GLY A 79 -5.12 7.24 -9.17
N TYR A 80 -5.94 6.49 -9.90
CA TYR A 80 -7.34 6.25 -9.58
C TYR A 80 -7.59 4.76 -9.40
N SER A 81 -8.34 4.38 -8.36
CA SER A 81 -8.72 2.99 -8.14
C SER A 81 -9.95 2.67 -8.99
N PHE A 82 -9.80 1.84 -10.01
CA PHE A 82 -10.92 1.39 -10.84
C PHE A 82 -11.92 0.51 -10.07
N SER A 83 -11.44 -0.28 -9.10
CA SER A 83 -12.29 -1.14 -8.28
C SER A 83 -13.17 -0.35 -7.31
N TYR A 84 -12.59 0.64 -6.62
CA TYR A 84 -13.32 1.45 -5.63
C TYR A 84 -13.88 2.76 -6.18
N ARG A 85 -13.55 3.10 -7.44
CA ARG A 85 -13.97 4.34 -8.11
C ARG A 85 -13.67 5.61 -7.30
N ILE A 86 -12.49 5.65 -6.69
CA ILE A 86 -11.98 6.81 -5.93
C ILE A 86 -10.48 6.98 -6.15
N PRO A 87 -9.91 8.18 -5.92
CA PRO A 87 -8.47 8.39 -5.94
C PRO A 87 -7.75 7.43 -4.99
N VAL A 88 -6.62 6.88 -5.43
CA VAL A 88 -5.85 5.91 -4.63
C VAL A 88 -5.37 6.54 -3.33
N PHE A 89 -5.00 7.81 -3.34
CA PHE A 89 -4.56 8.53 -2.14
C PHE A 89 -5.64 8.55 -1.06
N GLU A 90 -6.90 8.80 -1.41
CA GLU A 90 -8.03 8.80 -0.47
C GLU A 90 -8.27 7.41 0.12
N LEU A 91 -8.18 6.37 -0.71
CA LEU A 91 -8.30 4.98 -0.27
C LEU A 91 -7.19 4.61 0.73
N VAL A 92 -5.94 4.99 0.42
CA VAL A 92 -4.78 4.76 1.29
C VAL A 92 -4.96 5.50 2.61
N TRP A 93 -5.35 6.78 2.57
CA TRP A 93 -5.59 7.59 3.76
C TRP A 93 -6.64 6.96 4.69
N ARG A 94 -7.76 6.51 4.13
CA ARG A 94 -8.83 5.85 4.89
C ARG A 94 -8.36 4.55 5.54
N ARG A 95 -7.56 3.74 4.84
CA ARG A 95 -6.98 2.50 5.38
C ARG A 95 -5.93 2.76 6.46
N LEU A 96 -5.11 3.79 6.28
CA LEU A 96 -4.15 4.23 7.30
C LEU A 96 -4.88 4.66 8.58
N GLY A 97 -5.94 5.47 8.47
CA GLY A 97 -6.74 5.88 9.62
C GLY A 97 -7.33 4.71 10.41
N ALA A 98 -7.88 3.70 9.72
CA ALA A 98 -8.39 2.50 10.37
C ALA A 98 -7.28 1.69 11.06
N THR A 99 -6.11 1.55 10.42
CA THR A 99 -4.96 0.83 10.98
C THR A 99 -4.40 1.54 12.21
N LEU A 100 -4.31 2.88 12.16
CA LEU A 100 -3.87 3.69 13.29
C LEU A 100 -4.84 3.58 14.46
N LEU A 101 -6.14 3.68 14.20
CA LEU A 101 -7.16 3.51 15.23
C LEU A 101 -7.02 2.14 15.91
N LEU A 102 -6.96 1.07 15.12
CA LEU A 102 -6.78 -0.29 15.64
C LEU A 102 -5.49 -0.40 16.47
N SER A 103 -4.35 0.04 15.93
CA SER A 103 -3.04 -0.09 16.57
C SER A 103 -2.96 0.70 17.88
N ILE A 104 -3.49 1.92 17.89
CA ILE A 104 -3.51 2.78 19.09
C ILE A 104 -4.44 2.18 20.14
N SER A 105 -5.65 1.74 19.75
CA SER A 105 -6.55 1.06 20.68
C SER A 105 -5.90 -0.18 21.28
N THR A 106 -5.27 -1.03 20.46
CA THR A 106 -4.52 -2.19 20.95
C THR A 106 -3.43 -1.78 21.93
N LEU A 107 -2.60 -0.80 21.61
CA LEU A 107 -1.55 -0.29 22.51
C LEU A 107 -2.11 0.15 23.86
N ILE A 108 -3.21 0.90 23.86
CA ILE A 108 -3.87 1.36 25.09
C ILE A 108 -4.32 0.18 25.94
N PHE A 109 -5.00 -0.81 25.35
CA PHE A 109 -5.44 -2.00 26.09
C PHE A 109 -4.27 -2.85 26.57
N THR A 110 -3.28 -3.09 25.71
CA THR A 110 -2.10 -3.90 26.05
C THR A 110 -1.31 -3.27 27.19
N TRP A 111 -1.08 -1.96 27.16
CA TRP A 111 -0.36 -1.28 28.24
C TRP A 111 -1.24 -1.11 29.49
N GLY A 112 -2.51 -0.77 29.30
CA GLY A 112 -3.47 -0.58 30.39
C GLY A 112 -3.71 -1.85 31.21
N ILE A 113 -3.59 -3.03 30.61
CA ILE A 113 -3.75 -4.32 31.31
C ILE A 113 -2.39 -4.94 31.64
N GLY A 114 -1.49 -4.98 30.67
CA GLY A 114 -0.21 -5.67 30.77
C GLY A 114 0.76 -5.02 31.76
N ILE A 115 0.79 -3.68 31.84
CA ILE A 115 1.66 -2.99 32.81
C ILE A 115 1.18 -3.26 34.26
N PRO A 116 -0.10 -3.05 34.63
CA PRO A 116 -0.56 -3.36 35.99
C PRO A 116 -0.41 -4.83 36.37
N LEU A 117 -0.76 -5.77 35.48
CA LEU A 117 -0.58 -7.20 35.75
C LEU A 117 0.91 -7.57 35.90
N GLY A 118 1.78 -6.99 35.07
CA GLY A 118 3.22 -7.17 35.17
C GLY A 118 3.77 -6.67 36.50
N ILE A 119 3.33 -5.49 36.95
CA ILE A 119 3.69 -4.93 38.26
C ILE A 119 3.17 -5.84 39.39
N TYR A 120 1.90 -6.25 39.32
CA TYR A 120 1.29 -7.11 40.33
C TYR A 120 2.02 -8.45 40.47
N SER A 121 2.33 -9.10 39.34
CA SER A 121 3.09 -10.35 39.29
C SER A 121 4.51 -10.18 39.82
N ALA A 122 5.19 -9.07 39.50
CA ALA A 122 6.53 -8.80 40.01
C ALA A 122 6.54 -8.61 41.54
N LEU A 123 5.51 -7.99 42.10
CA LEU A 123 5.40 -7.77 43.55
C LEU A 123 4.96 -9.02 44.33
N HIS A 124 4.30 -10.00 43.68
CA HIS A 124 3.84 -11.25 44.29
C HIS A 124 4.58 -12.49 43.77
N GLN A 125 5.88 -12.36 43.46
CA GLN A 125 6.69 -13.44 42.87
C GLN A 125 6.80 -14.73 43.71
N TYR A 126 6.37 -14.74 44.97
CA TYR A 126 6.47 -15.88 45.91
C TYR A 126 5.25 -16.05 46.83
N SER A 127 4.04 -15.74 46.36
CA SER A 127 2.83 -16.19 47.05
C SER A 127 2.59 -17.69 46.76
N PRO A 128 2.27 -18.53 47.76
CA PRO A 128 2.11 -19.98 47.58
C PRO A 128 0.99 -20.34 46.59
#